data_AF-A0A0E9LSU6-F1
#
_entry.id   AF-A0A0E9LSU6-F1
#
_cell.length_a   1.000
_cell.length_b   1.000
_cell.length_c   1.000
_cell.angle_alpha   90.00
_cell.angle_beta   90.00
_cell.angle_gamma   90.00
#
_symmetry.space_group_name_H-M   'P 1'
#
loop_
_entity.id
_entity.type
_entity.pdbx_description
1 polymer ?
#
loop_
_entity_poly.entity_id
_entity_poly.type
_entity_poly.pdbx_seq_one_letter_code
_entity_poly.pdbx_strand_id
1 'polypeptide(L)'
;MKIQNVTVNKYKAFTKKEKIPIGGSNIFIYGENGSGKSSFYYALKDFFQSSVEIVKMSELRNFNLTDSGTDCSIEVEFDGGAKNILNETTKNTNITQIIDANRLKSFLTYKHLLGVHNVKVTEKLDVFNLVVTGVLKHYKSELITGQYELGELYLNTVSESKKTIGKGKDFYTARQKSASVTQNAKLFNVAFKKLFEKPEEGETNPDYLAPEINYFLKKIYPELSIDFKRQTIRVDDRGNLNGGKLFLDIIKGNDSIDSRSPHFSLNEAKLSAIAISIFLGAIKRQSIFSPDLKPLFLDDILIGLDNENRLKLLNLLKETGVSDEDKVFKDFQIFLTTYDRHWYEVAKLNLPSWKFIEFYKSEDGPQIIHNEKTYLEKARCYFEAFDFPAAGQYLRKESERLLKSKLLETYTVGEGFKGLVKPINLETLIDRLKLYYIDLGLEPPSDLIGNLQNYKSILFNPMSHSEIESPIYRNDLELAFKTIDDLERIVLPKRTVIIEKGTHFNLSLPAINYKAQVEIAKDIYMVEHKDVKTETAICFFFKTWTRAGVEFAGPTGIPARAVSKIELLDKIKSNPYSLEIVVKELNKTFKDRGVPEINILDLKSSLTLAGGVFLNDLLENSK
;
A
#
# COMPACT_ATOMS: atom_id res chain seq x y z
N MET A 1 -20.12 11.17 -13.00
CA MET A 1 -19.55 10.84 -14.32
C MET A 1 -18.20 10.16 -14.13
N LYS A 2 -17.89 9.08 -14.84
CA LYS A 2 -16.62 8.33 -14.73
C LYS A 2 -16.07 7.95 -16.10
N ILE A 3 -14.75 7.97 -16.26
CA ILE A 3 -14.09 7.54 -17.51
C ILE A 3 -14.22 6.03 -17.66
N GLN A 4 -14.74 5.60 -18.81
CA GLN A 4 -14.94 4.19 -19.17
C GLN A 4 -13.88 3.70 -20.14
N ASN A 5 -13.58 4.48 -21.19
CA ASN A 5 -12.52 4.14 -22.15
C ASN A 5 -11.73 5.39 -22.52
N VAL A 6 -10.43 5.21 -22.75
CA VAL A 6 -9.57 6.22 -23.35
C VAL A 6 -8.97 5.64 -24.61
N THR A 7 -9.18 6.30 -25.74
CA THR A 7 -8.61 5.91 -27.03
C THR A 7 -7.58 6.94 -27.45
N VAL A 8 -6.35 6.51 -27.69
CA VAL A 8 -5.24 7.36 -28.10
C VAL A 8 -4.77 6.90 -29.47
N ASN A 9 -4.68 7.80 -30.44
CA ASN A 9 -4.29 7.47 -31.81
C ASN A 9 -3.18 8.40 -32.28
N LYS A 10 -2.04 7.81 -32.69
CA LYS A 10 -0.89 8.52 -33.28
C LYS A 10 -0.32 9.67 -32.42
N TYR A 11 -0.62 9.70 -31.12
CA TYR A 11 -0.23 10.79 -30.22
C TYR A 11 1.04 10.44 -29.43
N LYS A 12 2.05 11.31 -29.45
CA LYS A 12 3.35 11.15 -28.78
C LYS A 12 3.97 9.77 -29.00
N ALA A 13 3.98 8.89 -28.00
CA ALA A 13 4.56 7.55 -28.13
C ALA A 13 3.68 6.58 -28.91
N PHE A 14 2.38 6.82 -29.02
CA PHE A 14 1.43 5.93 -29.70
C PHE A 14 1.58 6.08 -31.21
N THR A 15 1.87 5.01 -31.94
CA THR A 15 2.00 5.00 -33.40
C THR A 15 0.69 4.64 -34.11
N LYS A 16 -0.22 3.96 -33.40
CA LYS A 16 -1.52 3.48 -33.88
C LYS A 16 -2.62 3.77 -32.86
N LYS A 17 -3.85 3.43 -33.22
CA LYS A 17 -5.03 3.57 -32.37
C LYS A 17 -5.01 2.49 -31.29
N GLU A 18 -4.88 2.91 -30.04
CA GLU A 18 -4.96 2.05 -28.87
C GLU A 18 -6.17 2.43 -28.02
N LYS A 19 -7.00 1.44 -27.68
CA LYS A 19 -8.14 1.61 -26.79
C LYS A 19 -7.77 1.04 -25.42
N ILE A 20 -7.88 1.86 -24.38
CA ILE A 20 -7.54 1.51 -23.00
C ILE A 20 -8.83 1.50 -22.17
N PRO A 21 -9.37 0.31 -21.83
CA PRO A 21 -10.58 0.21 -21.01
C PRO A 21 -10.27 0.53 -19.55
N ILE A 22 -10.91 1.59 -19.04
CA ILE A 22 -10.78 2.07 -17.66
C ILE A 22 -11.89 1.49 -16.77
N GLY A 23 -13.10 1.38 -17.29
CA GLY A 23 -14.24 0.74 -16.62
C GLY A 23 -14.74 1.47 -15.37
N GLY A 24 -14.53 2.77 -15.26
CA GLY A 24 -14.92 3.54 -14.06
C GLY A 24 -14.07 3.27 -12.81
N SER A 25 -13.01 2.45 -12.94
CA SER A 25 -12.12 2.08 -11.83
C SER A 25 -10.97 3.06 -11.67
N ASN A 26 -10.33 3.01 -10.50
CA ASN A 26 -8.98 3.54 -10.31
C ASN A 26 -7.97 2.61 -11.01
N ILE A 27 -6.93 3.19 -11.60
CA ILE A 27 -5.97 2.49 -12.44
C ILE A 27 -4.56 2.62 -11.85
N PHE A 28 -3.87 1.49 -11.76
CA PHE A 28 -2.45 1.43 -11.47
C PHE A 28 -1.68 0.91 -12.69
N ILE A 29 -0.74 1.68 -13.20
CA ILE A 29 -0.03 1.40 -14.46
C ILE A 29 1.45 1.14 -14.19
N TYR A 30 1.93 -0.04 -14.58
CA TYR A 30 3.36 -0.33 -14.68
C TYR A 30 3.88 -0.08 -16.09
N GLY A 31 5.16 0.23 -16.21
CA GLY A 31 5.85 0.15 -17.50
C GLY A 31 7.24 0.76 -17.45
N GLU A 32 8.11 0.30 -18.32
CA GLU A 32 9.50 0.78 -18.41
C GLU A 32 9.61 2.18 -19.05
N ASN A 33 10.82 2.76 -19.04
CA ASN A 33 11.08 4.03 -19.70
C ASN A 33 10.86 3.90 -21.21
N GLY A 34 10.08 4.82 -21.78
CA GLY A 34 9.74 4.80 -23.21
C GLY A 34 8.57 3.89 -23.58
N SER A 35 7.91 3.23 -22.62
CA SER A 35 6.74 2.38 -22.91
C SER A 35 5.43 3.13 -23.22
N GLY A 36 5.42 4.46 -23.13
CA GLY A 36 4.25 5.29 -23.45
C GLY A 36 3.38 5.71 -22.27
N LYS A 37 3.71 5.34 -21.02
CA LYS A 37 2.96 5.78 -19.82
C LYS A 37 2.82 7.30 -19.70
N SER A 38 3.93 8.04 -19.79
CA SER A 38 3.87 9.50 -19.71
C SER A 38 3.13 10.10 -20.92
N SER A 39 3.15 9.44 -22.08
CA SER A 39 2.30 9.84 -23.21
C SER A 39 0.82 9.66 -22.88
N PHE A 40 0.43 8.60 -22.17
CA PHE A 40 -0.93 8.41 -21.69
C PHE A 40 -1.33 9.47 -20.64
N TYR A 41 -0.42 9.80 -19.71
CA TYR A 41 -0.59 10.94 -18.78
C TYR A 41 -0.87 12.24 -19.54
N TYR A 42 -0.04 12.58 -20.54
CA TYR A 42 -0.22 13.81 -21.29
C TYR A 42 -1.45 13.78 -22.19
N ALA A 43 -1.85 12.62 -22.72
CA ALA A 43 -3.08 12.51 -23.50
C ALA A 43 -4.29 12.94 -22.65
N LEU A 44 -4.43 12.42 -21.43
CA LEU A 44 -5.51 12.85 -20.55
C LEU A 44 -5.33 14.32 -20.12
N LYS A 45 -4.11 14.75 -19.78
CA LYS A 45 -3.85 16.15 -19.40
C LYS A 45 -4.30 17.12 -20.51
N ASP A 46 -3.83 16.89 -21.73
CA ASP A 46 -4.11 17.74 -22.89
C ASP A 46 -5.59 17.67 -23.27
N PHE A 47 -6.24 16.52 -23.12
CA PHE A 47 -7.68 16.37 -23.28
C PHE A 47 -8.46 17.29 -22.34
N PHE A 48 -8.19 17.26 -21.03
CA PHE A 48 -8.86 18.15 -20.06
C PHE A 48 -8.48 19.62 -20.28
N GLN A 49 -7.19 19.91 -20.49
CA GLN A 49 -6.69 21.26 -20.72
C GLN A 49 -7.33 21.90 -21.97
N SER A 50 -7.58 21.09 -23.01
CA SER A 50 -8.24 21.58 -24.22
C SER A 50 -9.63 22.16 -23.96
N SER A 51 -10.33 21.81 -22.88
CA SER A 51 -11.66 22.37 -22.60
C SER A 51 -11.68 23.90 -22.58
N VAL A 52 -10.58 24.55 -22.18
CA VAL A 52 -10.46 26.02 -22.07
C VAL A 52 -9.27 26.60 -22.83
N GLU A 53 -8.35 25.76 -23.31
CA GLU A 53 -7.12 26.19 -24.00
C GLU A 53 -7.02 25.57 -25.40
N ILE A 54 -6.17 26.17 -26.24
CA ILE A 54 -5.85 25.60 -27.56
C ILE A 54 -4.68 24.64 -27.38
N VAL A 55 -4.89 23.38 -27.77
CA VAL A 55 -3.85 22.34 -27.85
C VAL A 55 -3.57 22.10 -29.32
N LYS A 56 -2.33 22.32 -29.76
CA LYS A 56 -1.91 22.08 -31.14
C LYS A 56 -1.61 20.59 -31.33
N MET A 57 -2.60 19.80 -31.74
CA MET A 57 -2.48 18.34 -31.80
C MET A 57 -1.47 17.89 -32.88
N SER A 58 -1.28 18.64 -33.96
CA SER A 58 -0.31 18.38 -35.02
C SER A 58 1.14 18.33 -34.50
N GLU A 59 1.49 19.19 -33.54
CA GLU A 59 2.81 19.19 -32.87
C GLU A 59 2.99 18.01 -31.89
N LEU A 60 1.90 17.32 -31.56
CA LEU A 60 1.85 16.21 -30.60
C LEU A 60 1.71 14.85 -31.28
N ARG A 61 1.64 14.82 -32.61
CA ARG A 61 1.67 13.58 -33.38
C ARG A 61 2.98 12.83 -33.16
N ASN A 62 2.91 11.51 -33.20
CA ASN A 62 4.07 10.65 -33.08
C ASN A 62 5.09 10.98 -34.17
N PHE A 63 6.30 11.33 -33.72
CA PHE A 63 7.37 11.83 -34.58
C PHE A 63 8.03 10.75 -35.43
N ASN A 64 7.82 9.47 -35.12
CA ASN A 64 8.37 8.34 -35.89
C ASN A 64 7.51 7.99 -37.11
N LEU A 65 6.30 8.54 -37.22
CA LEU A 65 5.43 8.29 -38.37
C LEU A 65 5.89 9.16 -39.56
N THR A 66 6.31 8.51 -40.65
CA THR A 66 6.85 9.16 -41.85
C THR A 66 5.80 9.37 -42.97
N ASP A 67 4.52 9.16 -42.66
CA ASP A 67 3.40 9.18 -43.60
C ASP A 67 2.92 10.60 -43.98
N SER A 68 3.72 11.65 -43.71
CA SER A 68 3.41 13.08 -43.94
C SER A 68 2.09 13.59 -43.31
N GLY A 69 1.42 12.76 -42.50
CA GLY A 69 0.18 13.09 -41.83
C GLY A 69 0.41 14.01 -40.63
N THR A 70 -0.64 14.75 -40.27
CA THR A 70 -0.73 15.56 -39.04
C THR A 70 -1.83 15.06 -38.11
N ASP A 71 -2.44 13.92 -38.44
CA ASP A 71 -3.55 13.34 -37.71
C ASP A 71 -3.07 12.66 -36.42
N CYS A 72 -3.55 13.15 -35.28
CA CYS A 72 -3.60 12.39 -34.04
C CYS A 72 -4.86 12.75 -33.27
N SER A 73 -5.31 11.85 -32.40
CA SER A 73 -6.54 12.06 -31.64
C SER A 73 -6.50 11.43 -30.26
N ILE A 74 -7.27 12.04 -29.37
CA ILE A 74 -7.58 11.53 -28.05
C ILE A 74 -9.10 11.51 -27.93
N GLU A 75 -9.67 10.37 -27.59
CA GLU A 75 -11.10 10.20 -27.36
C GLU A 75 -11.30 9.63 -25.95
N VAL A 76 -12.21 10.23 -25.19
CA VAL A 76 -12.59 9.78 -23.85
C VAL A 76 -14.08 9.47 -23.85
N GLU A 77 -14.39 8.23 -23.49
CA GLU A 77 -15.75 7.74 -23.30
C GLU A 77 -16.07 7.70 -21.81
N PHE A 78 -17.24 8.21 -21.44
CA PHE A 78 -17.75 8.28 -20.07
C PHE A 78 -18.93 7.33 -19.86
N ASP A 79 -19.36 7.18 -18.61
CA ASP A 79 -20.59 6.48 -18.24
C ASP A 79 -21.81 7.01 -19.01
N GLY A 80 -22.70 6.11 -19.43
CA GLY A 80 -23.80 6.44 -20.34
C GLY A 80 -23.41 6.50 -21.83
N GLY A 81 -22.14 6.23 -22.18
CA GLY A 81 -21.68 6.10 -23.57
C GLY A 81 -21.35 7.43 -24.25
N ALA A 82 -21.33 8.54 -23.51
CA ALA A 82 -20.94 9.85 -24.03
C ALA A 82 -19.45 9.86 -24.43
N LYS A 83 -19.15 10.31 -25.64
CA LYS A 83 -17.78 10.37 -26.20
C LYS A 83 -17.39 11.78 -26.55
N ASN A 84 -16.21 12.18 -26.08
CA ASN A 84 -15.61 13.46 -26.40
C ASN A 84 -14.24 13.23 -27.03
N ILE A 85 -13.93 13.98 -28.08
CA ILE A 85 -12.78 13.85 -28.96
C ILE A 85 -12.02 15.18 -28.99
N LEU A 86 -10.70 15.05 -28.94
CA LEU A 86 -9.73 16.09 -29.25
C LEU A 86 -8.87 15.61 -30.41
N ASN A 87 -8.92 16.31 -31.54
CA ASN A 87 -8.03 16.16 -32.68
C ASN A 87 -7.89 17.51 -33.42
N GLU A 88 -7.20 17.53 -34.57
CA GLU A 88 -6.95 18.76 -35.34
C GLU A 88 -8.22 19.45 -35.87
N THR A 89 -9.28 18.71 -36.16
CA THR A 89 -10.51 19.24 -36.80
C THR A 89 -11.71 19.27 -35.88
N THR A 90 -11.69 18.46 -34.83
CA THR A 90 -12.81 18.19 -33.93
C THR A 90 -12.35 18.34 -32.49
N LYS A 91 -13.02 19.24 -31.79
CA LYS A 91 -12.81 19.51 -30.37
C LYS A 91 -14.17 19.75 -29.73
N ASN A 92 -14.69 18.76 -29.01
CA ASN A 92 -15.94 18.87 -28.25
C ASN A 92 -15.71 18.76 -26.74
N THR A 93 -14.50 19.03 -26.27
CA THR A 93 -14.11 19.00 -24.86
C THR A 93 -14.62 20.19 -24.04
N ASN A 94 -15.20 21.21 -24.69
CA ASN A 94 -15.75 22.41 -24.04
C ASN A 94 -17.16 22.15 -23.48
N ILE A 95 -17.27 21.14 -22.61
CA ILE A 95 -18.49 20.84 -21.84
C ILE A 95 -18.22 21.09 -20.36
N THR A 96 -19.26 21.47 -19.61
CA THR A 96 -19.15 21.87 -18.20
C THR A 96 -18.37 20.87 -17.35
N GLN A 97 -18.65 19.57 -17.48
CA GLN A 97 -17.99 18.54 -16.67
C GLN A 97 -16.47 18.45 -16.93
N ILE A 98 -16.02 18.64 -18.17
CA ILE A 98 -14.58 18.59 -18.52
C ILE A 98 -13.90 19.90 -18.13
N ILE A 99 -14.56 21.04 -18.32
CA ILE A 99 -14.08 22.36 -17.86
C ILE A 99 -13.87 22.33 -16.34
N ASP A 100 -14.86 21.84 -15.61
CA ASP A 100 -14.82 21.73 -14.16
C ASP A 100 -13.75 20.73 -13.70
N ALA A 101 -13.61 19.58 -14.36
CA ALA A 101 -12.51 18.65 -14.07
C ALA A 101 -11.13 19.27 -14.30
N ASN A 102 -10.96 20.10 -15.35
CA ASN A 102 -9.71 20.79 -15.64
C ASN A 102 -9.34 21.84 -14.56
N ARG A 103 -10.34 22.42 -13.86
CA ARG A 103 -10.09 23.35 -12.75
C ARG A 103 -9.31 22.72 -11.61
N LEU A 104 -9.44 21.41 -11.38
CA LEU A 104 -8.66 20.71 -10.35
C LEU A 104 -7.15 20.86 -10.55
N LYS A 105 -6.70 20.89 -11.82
CA LYS A 105 -5.29 20.81 -12.20
C LYS A 105 -4.58 19.60 -11.53
N SER A 106 -5.30 18.48 -11.46
CA SER A 106 -4.99 17.25 -10.71
C SER A 106 -3.98 16.31 -11.38
N PHE A 107 -3.00 16.89 -12.08
CA PHE A 107 -1.97 16.17 -12.82
C PHE A 107 -0.60 16.47 -12.19
N LEU A 108 -0.03 15.48 -11.51
CA LEU A 108 1.27 15.57 -10.84
C LEU A 108 2.26 14.57 -11.44
N THR A 109 3.52 14.98 -11.57
CA THR A 109 4.62 14.09 -12.00
C THR A 109 5.82 14.26 -11.09
N TYR A 110 6.73 13.29 -11.09
CA TYR A 110 8.01 13.39 -10.37
C TYR A 110 8.80 14.68 -10.69
N LYS A 111 8.66 15.25 -11.90
CA LYS A 111 9.36 16.48 -12.29
C LYS A 111 8.96 17.69 -11.42
N HIS A 112 7.72 17.71 -10.94
CA HIS A 112 7.25 18.75 -10.01
C HIS A 112 7.85 18.57 -8.60
N LEU A 113 8.25 17.33 -8.27
CA LEU A 113 8.87 16.97 -6.99
C LEU A 113 10.39 17.12 -6.99
N LEU A 114 11.05 17.21 -8.15
CA LEU A 114 12.51 17.43 -8.25
C LEU A 114 13.00 18.68 -7.49
N GLY A 115 12.11 19.66 -7.27
CA GLY A 115 12.38 20.83 -6.44
C GLY A 115 12.80 20.48 -5.02
N VAL A 116 12.44 19.29 -4.50
CA VAL A 116 12.83 18.80 -3.17
C VAL A 116 14.35 18.75 -3.03
N HIS A 117 15.10 18.27 -4.03
CA HIS A 117 16.57 18.20 -3.97
C HIS A 117 17.24 19.58 -3.93
N ASN A 118 16.53 20.61 -4.38
CA ASN A 118 17.02 21.99 -4.41
C ASN A 118 16.66 22.78 -3.15
N VAL A 119 15.89 22.18 -2.22
CA VAL A 119 15.57 22.81 -0.95
C VAL A 119 16.84 22.83 -0.10
N LYS A 120 17.47 24.00 -0.03
CA LYS A 120 18.60 24.21 0.87
C LYS A 120 18.07 24.18 2.28
N VAL A 121 18.32 23.06 2.93
CA VAL A 121 18.14 22.94 4.36
C VAL A 121 19.25 23.82 4.99
N THR A 122 18.92 25.09 5.25
CA THR A 122 19.65 26.07 6.09
C THR A 122 18.75 26.53 7.25
N GLU A 123 19.16 27.48 8.12
CA GLU A 123 18.40 27.93 9.31
C GLU A 123 16.87 28.08 9.13
N LYS A 124 16.39 28.39 7.91
CA LYS A 124 14.96 28.30 7.53
C LYS A 124 14.75 27.55 6.22
N LEU A 125 13.70 26.74 6.15
CA LEU A 125 13.37 25.91 4.99
C LEU A 125 12.59 26.69 3.94
N ASP A 126 13.28 27.25 2.94
CA ASP A 126 12.64 27.94 1.80
C ASP A 126 12.14 26.94 0.75
N VAL A 127 10.82 26.76 0.69
CA VAL A 127 10.13 25.86 -0.25
C VAL A 127 9.51 26.60 -1.44
N PHE A 128 9.82 27.88 -1.65
CA PHE A 128 9.18 28.71 -2.66
C PHE A 128 9.18 28.06 -4.06
N ASN A 129 10.35 27.61 -4.53
CA ASN A 129 10.47 27.01 -5.86
C ASN A 129 9.72 25.67 -5.95
N LEU A 130 9.82 24.82 -4.92
CA LEU A 130 9.10 23.55 -4.86
C LEU A 130 7.58 23.76 -4.96
N VAL A 131 7.05 24.81 -4.33
CA VAL A 131 5.61 25.09 -4.32
C VAL A 131 5.17 25.86 -5.57
N VAL A 132 5.71 27.06 -5.80
CA VAL A 132 5.23 28.01 -6.83
C VAL A 132 5.62 27.58 -8.24
N THR A 133 6.81 26.99 -8.42
CA THR A 133 7.29 26.53 -9.74
C THR A 133 7.19 25.01 -9.92
N GLY A 134 6.89 24.28 -8.84
CA GLY A 134 6.72 22.83 -8.83
C GLY A 134 5.27 22.43 -8.63
N VAL A 135 4.92 21.97 -7.42
CA VAL A 135 3.65 21.26 -7.15
C VAL A 135 2.39 22.10 -7.36
N LEU A 136 2.44 23.41 -7.15
CA LEU A 136 1.32 24.33 -7.41
C LEU A 136 1.55 25.22 -8.63
N LYS A 137 2.50 24.88 -9.51
CA LYS A 137 2.79 25.63 -10.74
C LYS A 137 1.52 25.90 -11.55
N HIS A 138 0.71 24.87 -11.72
CA HIS A 138 -0.51 24.89 -12.54
C HIS A 138 -1.76 25.31 -11.76
N TYR A 139 -1.64 25.62 -10.47
CA TYR A 139 -2.79 26.07 -9.67
C TYR A 139 -3.44 27.30 -10.31
N LYS A 140 -4.75 27.24 -10.54
CA LYS A 140 -5.51 28.33 -11.17
C LYS A 140 -6.88 28.46 -10.53
N SER A 141 -7.21 29.67 -10.10
CA SER A 141 -8.54 30.02 -9.61
C SER A 141 -8.84 31.46 -10.02
N GLU A 142 -9.99 31.69 -10.62
CA GLU A 142 -10.40 33.02 -11.08
C GLU A 142 -10.39 34.04 -9.93
N LEU A 143 -10.76 33.62 -8.72
CA LEU A 143 -10.78 34.48 -7.53
C LEU A 143 -9.40 34.73 -6.93
N ILE A 144 -8.39 33.90 -7.22
CA ILE A 144 -7.07 33.94 -6.57
C ILE A 144 -5.99 34.38 -7.55
N THR A 145 -5.89 33.72 -8.71
CA THR A 145 -4.87 33.94 -9.73
C THR A 145 -5.41 34.61 -10.99
N GLY A 146 -6.74 34.79 -11.10
CA GLY A 146 -7.38 35.36 -12.28
C GLY A 146 -7.25 34.42 -13.49
N GLN A 147 -6.83 34.98 -14.63
CA GLN A 147 -6.70 34.23 -15.89
C GLN A 147 -5.41 33.39 -15.97
N TYR A 148 -4.45 33.62 -15.08
CA TYR A 148 -3.13 32.99 -15.10
C TYR A 148 -3.03 31.84 -14.10
N GLU A 149 -2.11 30.92 -14.36
CA GLU A 149 -1.67 29.95 -13.35
C GLU A 149 -0.72 30.61 -12.33
N LEU A 150 -0.62 30.08 -11.12
CA LEU A 150 0.24 30.63 -10.06
C LEU A 150 1.71 30.73 -10.48
N GLY A 151 2.24 29.69 -11.13
CA GLY A 151 3.60 29.70 -11.65
C GLY A 151 3.80 30.71 -12.78
N GLU A 152 2.77 30.95 -13.59
CA GLU A 152 2.79 31.94 -14.67
C GLU A 152 2.82 33.37 -14.15
N LEU A 153 2.04 33.70 -13.09
CA LEU A 153 2.11 35.00 -12.42
C LEU A 153 3.54 35.32 -11.95
N TYR A 154 4.21 34.32 -11.37
CA TYR A 154 5.61 34.46 -10.95
C TYR A 154 6.55 34.63 -12.15
N LEU A 155 6.44 33.77 -13.17
CA LEU A 155 7.28 33.84 -14.36
C LEU A 155 7.10 35.15 -15.14
N ASN A 156 5.88 35.67 -15.24
CA ASN A 156 5.59 36.97 -15.86
C ASN A 156 6.26 38.10 -15.06
N THR A 157 6.24 38.04 -13.73
CA THR A 157 6.95 39.00 -12.87
C THR A 157 8.47 38.94 -13.09
N VAL A 158 9.05 37.74 -13.10
CA VAL A 158 10.49 37.54 -13.33
C VAL A 158 10.90 38.00 -14.73
N SER A 159 10.13 37.64 -15.75
CA SER A 159 10.44 37.98 -17.14
C SER A 159 10.35 39.48 -17.38
N GLU A 160 9.34 40.15 -16.81
CA GLU A 160 9.22 41.62 -16.86
C GLU A 160 10.42 42.31 -16.22
N SER A 161 10.92 41.77 -15.09
CA SER A 161 12.10 42.31 -14.40
C SER A 161 13.40 42.18 -15.19
N LYS A 162 13.46 41.24 -16.16
CA LYS A 162 14.63 41.02 -17.02
C LYS A 162 14.63 41.89 -18.28
N LYS A 163 13.54 42.59 -18.59
CA LYS A 163 13.46 43.52 -19.72
C LYS A 163 14.47 44.66 -19.60
N THR A 164 14.94 45.14 -20.74
CA THR A 164 16.05 46.09 -20.87
C THR A 164 15.58 47.55 -20.86
N ILE A 165 16.48 48.45 -20.43
CA ILE A 165 16.20 49.90 -20.30
C ILE A 165 17.07 50.67 -21.30
N GLY A 166 16.49 51.61 -22.06
CA GLY A 166 17.20 52.52 -22.95
C GLY A 166 16.40 52.92 -24.19
N LYS A 167 16.95 53.84 -24.98
CA LYS A 167 16.33 54.24 -26.27
C LYS A 167 16.32 53.04 -27.23
N GLY A 168 15.14 52.69 -27.75
CA GLY A 168 14.96 51.51 -28.62
C GLY A 168 15.02 50.16 -27.89
N LYS A 169 14.90 50.15 -26.56
CA LYS A 169 14.78 48.94 -25.73
C LYS A 169 13.34 48.73 -25.27
N ASP A 170 13.09 47.65 -24.52
CA ASP A 170 11.77 47.30 -24.01
C ASP A 170 11.11 48.44 -23.21
N PHE A 171 11.91 49.13 -22.39
CA PHE A 171 11.48 50.31 -21.64
C PHE A 171 12.38 51.51 -21.92
N TYR A 172 11.78 52.69 -22.05
CA TYR A 172 12.52 53.93 -22.22
C TYR A 172 13.20 54.38 -20.92
N THR A 173 12.55 54.18 -19.76
CA THR A 173 13.09 54.57 -18.44
C THR A 173 12.98 53.47 -17.38
N ALA A 174 13.85 53.54 -16.37
CA ALA A 174 13.79 52.68 -15.19
C ALA A 174 12.44 52.78 -14.45
N ARG A 175 11.85 53.98 -14.37
CA ARG A 175 10.55 54.21 -13.74
C ARG A 175 9.41 53.45 -14.44
N GLN A 176 9.39 53.45 -15.77
CA GLN A 176 8.39 52.69 -16.54
C GLN A 176 8.53 51.18 -16.31
N LYS A 177 9.77 50.67 -16.36
CA LYS A 177 10.05 49.28 -16.03
C LYS A 177 9.58 48.93 -14.62
N SER A 178 10.00 49.70 -13.61
CA SER A 178 9.64 49.45 -12.21
C SER A 178 8.13 49.46 -12.00
N ALA A 179 7.40 50.38 -12.62
CA ALA A 179 5.94 50.41 -12.58
C ALA A 179 5.30 49.16 -13.19
N SER A 180 5.79 48.71 -14.36
CA SER A 180 5.31 47.48 -15.02
C SER A 180 5.57 46.24 -14.15
N VAL A 181 6.81 46.08 -13.66
CA VAL A 181 7.20 44.97 -12.80
C VAL A 181 6.41 44.99 -11.49
N THR A 182 6.18 46.17 -10.91
CA THR A 182 5.35 46.35 -9.70
C THR A 182 3.92 45.88 -9.91
N GLN A 183 3.34 46.12 -11.08
CA GLN A 183 1.98 45.64 -11.38
C GLN A 183 1.92 44.11 -11.43
N ASN A 184 2.89 43.45 -12.09
CA ASN A 184 2.95 42.00 -12.12
C ASN A 184 3.19 41.41 -10.71
N ALA A 185 4.11 42.02 -9.94
CA ALA A 185 4.40 41.60 -8.57
C ALA A 185 3.18 41.76 -7.65
N LYS A 186 2.33 42.78 -7.84
CA LYS A 186 1.08 42.95 -7.10
C LYS A 186 0.12 41.79 -7.34
N LEU A 187 -0.10 41.41 -8.60
CA LEU A 187 -0.98 40.28 -8.95
C LEU A 187 -0.49 38.98 -8.30
N PHE A 188 0.81 38.68 -8.40
CA PHE A 188 1.40 37.53 -7.74
C PHE A 188 1.25 37.60 -6.21
N ASN A 189 1.60 38.73 -5.59
CA ASN A 189 1.55 38.90 -4.14
C ASN A 189 0.13 38.75 -3.56
N VAL A 190 -0.91 39.16 -4.30
CA VAL A 190 -2.32 38.95 -3.90
C VAL A 190 -2.66 37.46 -3.86
N ALA A 191 -2.35 36.71 -4.92
CA ALA A 191 -2.54 35.27 -4.96
C ALA A 191 -1.74 34.56 -3.84
N PHE A 192 -0.48 34.94 -3.68
CA PHE A 192 0.43 34.38 -2.70
C PHE A 192 -0.01 34.67 -1.26
N LYS A 193 -0.60 35.85 -1.00
CA LYS A 193 -1.22 36.19 0.28
C LYS A 193 -2.40 35.26 0.58
N LYS A 194 -3.35 35.13 -0.36
CA LYS A 194 -4.55 34.30 -0.16
C LYS A 194 -4.21 32.84 0.18
N LEU A 195 -3.24 32.24 -0.51
CA LEU A 195 -2.90 30.83 -0.35
C LEU A 195 -2.07 30.51 0.91
N PHE A 196 -1.20 31.44 1.33
CA PHE A 196 -0.14 31.17 2.32
C PHE A 196 -0.10 32.14 3.51
N GLU A 197 -1.08 33.03 3.66
CA GLU A 197 -1.22 33.84 4.86
C GLU A 197 -2.22 33.21 5.81
N LYS A 198 -1.75 32.87 7.00
CA LYS A 198 -2.58 32.48 8.12
C LYS A 198 -3.46 33.67 8.53
N PRO A 199 -4.79 33.48 8.67
CA PRO A 199 -5.65 34.55 9.17
C PRO A 199 -5.29 34.90 10.62
N GLU A 200 -5.43 36.18 10.98
CA GLU A 200 -5.30 36.62 12.37
C GLU A 200 -6.45 36.07 13.23
N GLU A 201 -6.29 36.12 14.55
CA GLU A 201 -7.32 35.64 15.47
C GLU A 201 -8.63 36.43 15.27
N GLY A 202 -9.72 35.72 14.97
CA GLY A 202 -11.02 36.30 14.64
C GLY A 202 -11.25 36.61 13.17
N GLU A 203 -10.25 36.46 12.30
CA GLU A 203 -10.40 36.59 10.84
C GLU A 203 -10.61 35.23 10.15
N THR A 204 -11.20 35.25 8.96
CA THR A 204 -11.30 34.07 8.11
C THR A 204 -10.55 34.29 6.80
N ASN A 205 -9.56 33.45 6.52
CA ASN A 205 -9.01 33.29 5.18
C ASN A 205 -9.43 31.91 4.67
N PRO A 206 -10.56 31.80 3.94
CA PRO A 206 -10.97 30.51 3.42
C PRO A 206 -9.90 29.95 2.50
N ASP A 207 -9.09 30.79 1.82
CA ASP A 207 -8.05 30.49 0.81
C ASP A 207 -6.74 29.92 1.35
N TYR A 208 -6.54 29.99 2.66
CA TYR A 208 -5.34 29.48 3.31
C TYR A 208 -5.24 27.95 3.20
N LEU A 209 -4.12 27.44 2.67
CA LEU A 209 -3.98 26.02 2.32
C LEU A 209 -3.56 25.11 3.48
N ALA A 210 -2.87 25.62 4.52
CA ALA A 210 -2.26 24.76 5.53
C ALA A 210 -3.22 23.78 6.24
N PRO A 211 -4.50 24.13 6.54
CA PRO A 211 -5.43 23.18 7.15
C PRO A 211 -5.64 21.92 6.29
N GLU A 212 -5.84 22.09 4.98
CA GLU A 212 -6.03 20.97 4.05
C GLU A 212 -4.74 20.17 3.82
N ILE A 213 -3.61 20.86 3.84
CA ILE A 213 -2.30 20.20 3.71
C ILE A 213 -2.02 19.34 4.94
N ASN A 214 -2.27 19.88 6.13
CA ASN A 214 -2.10 19.17 7.40
C ASN A 214 -3.06 17.99 7.54
N TYR A 215 -4.26 18.07 6.95
CA TYR A 215 -5.18 16.92 6.88
C TYR A 215 -4.52 15.71 6.22
N PHE A 216 -3.83 15.90 5.09
CA PHE A 216 -3.12 14.82 4.41
C PHE A 216 -1.79 14.47 5.07
N LEU A 217 -1.01 15.46 5.50
CA LEU A 217 0.30 15.24 6.12
C LEU A 217 0.16 14.37 7.38
N LYS A 218 -0.84 14.62 8.23
CA LYS A 218 -1.09 13.83 9.45
C LYS A 218 -1.46 12.37 9.17
N LYS A 219 -1.97 12.04 7.97
CA LYS A 219 -2.20 10.64 7.57
C LYS A 219 -0.90 9.90 7.24
N ILE A 220 0.15 10.61 6.84
CA ILE A 220 1.48 10.04 6.54
C ILE A 220 2.39 10.11 7.79
N TYR A 221 2.38 11.26 8.47
CA TYR A 221 3.17 11.58 9.66
C TYR A 221 2.28 12.24 10.72
N PRO A 222 1.59 11.45 11.57
CA PRO A 222 0.64 11.97 12.56
C PRO A 222 1.22 13.00 13.52
N GLU A 223 2.53 12.93 13.77
CA GLU A 223 3.26 13.81 14.68
C GLU A 223 3.64 15.16 14.06
N LEU A 224 3.50 15.32 12.74
CA LEU A 224 3.92 16.52 12.00
C LEU A 224 2.73 17.39 11.61
N SER A 225 2.91 18.70 11.75
CA SER A 225 2.12 19.71 11.04
C SER A 225 3.02 20.84 10.55
N ILE A 226 2.52 21.60 9.59
CA ILE A 226 3.22 22.72 8.97
C ILE A 226 2.39 24.00 9.02
N ASP A 227 3.09 25.12 9.03
CA ASP A 227 2.57 26.46 8.75
C ASP A 227 3.50 27.14 7.72
N PHE A 228 3.10 28.30 7.21
CA PHE A 228 3.83 29.04 6.20
C PHE A 228 4.17 30.44 6.67
N LYS A 229 5.43 30.83 6.45
CA LYS A 229 5.87 32.21 6.56
C LYS A 229 6.31 32.74 5.20
N ARG A 230 5.45 33.57 4.61
CA ARG A 230 5.68 34.18 3.30
C ARG A 230 6.52 35.46 3.37
N GLN A 231 7.36 35.69 2.37
CA GLN A 231 7.97 36.98 2.07
C GLN A 231 7.53 37.43 0.67
N THR A 232 6.84 38.56 0.58
CA THR A 232 6.38 39.10 -0.71
C THR A 232 7.53 39.47 -1.64
N ILE A 233 7.22 39.53 -2.93
CA ILE A 233 8.10 40.15 -3.92
C ILE A 233 8.04 41.67 -3.73
N ARG A 234 9.20 42.29 -3.60
CA ARG A 234 9.42 43.74 -3.58
C ARG A 234 10.17 44.14 -4.85
N VAL A 235 9.84 45.31 -5.38
CA VAL A 235 10.42 45.84 -6.62
C VAL A 235 11.18 47.11 -6.29
N ASP A 236 12.43 47.23 -6.74
CA ASP A 236 13.23 48.45 -6.55
C ASP A 236 12.97 49.50 -7.65
N ASP A 237 13.58 50.68 -7.53
CA ASP A 237 13.44 51.79 -8.49
C ASP A 237 13.92 51.46 -9.91
N ARG A 238 14.71 50.39 -10.08
CA ARG A 238 15.22 49.89 -11.37
C ARG A 238 14.40 48.71 -11.91
N GLY A 239 13.36 48.28 -11.18
CA GLY A 239 12.53 47.14 -11.54
C GLY A 239 13.18 45.79 -11.27
N ASN A 240 14.18 45.71 -10.39
CA ASN A 240 14.73 44.44 -9.92
C ASN A 240 13.88 43.87 -8.78
N LEU A 241 13.85 42.54 -8.69
CA LEU A 241 13.07 41.81 -7.70
C LEU A 241 13.90 41.51 -6.46
N ASN A 242 13.29 41.70 -5.30
CA ASN A 242 13.80 41.30 -3.99
C ASN A 242 12.71 40.51 -3.24
N GLY A 243 13.09 39.58 -2.35
CA GLY A 243 12.13 38.75 -1.61
C GLY A 243 11.59 37.58 -2.43
N GLY A 244 10.29 37.27 -2.28
CA GLY A 244 9.68 36.09 -2.92
C GLY A 244 10.15 34.78 -2.28
N LYS A 245 9.87 34.63 -0.98
CA LYS A 245 10.26 33.44 -0.19
C LYS A 245 9.03 32.79 0.43
N LEU A 246 9.07 31.48 0.59
CA LEU A 246 8.06 30.71 1.31
C LEU A 246 8.80 29.82 2.30
N PHE A 247 8.88 30.28 3.55
CA PHE A 247 9.45 29.47 4.61
C PHE A 247 8.38 28.54 5.16
N LEU A 248 8.77 27.29 5.41
CA LEU A 248 7.92 26.29 6.02
C LEU A 248 8.28 26.19 7.50
N ASP A 249 7.31 26.46 8.36
CA ASP A 249 7.46 26.32 9.81
C ASP A 249 6.93 24.94 10.19
N ILE A 250 7.77 24.09 10.81
CA ILE A 250 7.40 22.71 11.14
C ILE A 250 7.15 22.58 12.62
N ILE A 251 6.04 21.94 12.93
CA ILE A 251 5.58 21.68 14.28
C ILE A 251 5.56 20.17 14.47
N LYS A 252 6.24 19.69 15.52
CA LYS A 252 6.19 18.28 15.94
C LYS A 252 5.56 18.19 17.32
N GLY A 253 4.35 17.63 17.40
CA GLY A 253 3.54 17.73 18.60
C GLY A 253 3.20 19.19 18.92
N ASN A 254 3.74 19.72 20.02
CA ASN A 254 3.55 21.13 20.42
C ASN A 254 4.80 22.01 20.19
N ASP A 255 5.92 21.43 19.73
CA ASP A 255 7.19 22.14 19.59
C ASP A 255 7.44 22.56 18.14
N SER A 256 7.83 23.82 17.91
CA SER A 256 8.40 24.27 16.64
C SER A 256 9.84 23.74 16.52
N ILE A 257 10.11 23.04 15.42
CA ILE A 257 11.43 22.42 15.16
C ILE A 257 12.42 23.44 14.56
N ASP A 258 11.96 24.62 14.15
CA ASP A 258 12.80 25.66 13.53
C ASP A 258 13.90 26.15 14.48
N SER A 259 13.66 26.05 15.78
CA SER A 259 14.62 26.39 16.85
C SER A 259 15.73 25.35 17.07
N ARG A 260 15.62 24.14 16.50
CA ARG A 260 16.51 22.99 16.79
C ARG A 260 17.23 22.41 15.56
N SER A 261 17.44 23.22 14.52
CA SER A 261 18.09 22.81 13.25
C SER A 261 17.23 21.83 12.42
N PRO A 262 16.32 22.33 11.56
CA PRO A 262 15.45 21.49 10.71
C PRO A 262 16.19 20.50 9.79
N HIS A 263 17.51 20.65 9.60
CA HIS A 263 18.42 19.72 8.88
C HIS A 263 18.44 18.31 9.44
N PHE A 264 18.26 18.19 10.76
CA PHE A 264 18.34 16.88 11.42
C PHE A 264 16.99 16.14 11.45
N SER A 265 15.87 16.80 11.12
CA SER A 265 14.53 16.21 11.25
C SER A 265 13.82 15.92 9.91
N LEU A 266 14.19 16.62 8.82
CA LEU A 266 13.62 16.46 7.49
C LEU A 266 14.59 15.83 6.49
N ASN A 267 14.30 14.59 6.09
CA ASN A 267 14.94 13.95 4.95
C ASN A 267 14.14 14.18 3.66
N GLU A 268 14.69 13.72 2.53
CA GLU A 268 14.05 13.83 1.21
C GLU A 268 12.67 13.17 1.15
N ALA A 269 12.49 12.04 1.83
CA ALA A 269 11.22 11.33 1.88
C ALA A 269 10.12 12.16 2.58
N LYS A 270 10.45 12.82 3.71
CA LYS A 270 9.52 13.73 4.41
C LYS A 270 9.20 14.96 3.58
N LEU A 271 10.19 15.56 2.91
CA LEU A 271 9.96 16.70 2.02
C LEU A 271 9.08 16.31 0.83
N SER A 272 9.26 15.12 0.27
CA SER A 272 8.40 14.57 -0.79
C SER A 272 6.97 14.36 -0.29
N ALA A 273 6.79 13.82 0.92
CA ALA A 273 5.47 13.67 1.53
C ALA A 273 4.78 15.02 1.79
N ILE A 274 5.53 16.04 2.24
CA ILE A 274 5.03 17.41 2.40
C ILE A 274 4.62 17.98 1.03
N ALA A 275 5.45 17.83 0.00
CA ALA A 275 5.15 18.30 -1.36
C ALA A 275 3.88 17.65 -1.94
N ILE A 276 3.74 16.34 -1.76
CA ILE A 276 2.53 15.59 -2.15
C ILE A 276 1.32 16.10 -1.34
N SER A 277 1.47 16.33 -0.04
CA SER A 277 0.39 16.86 0.81
C SER A 277 -0.02 18.27 0.41
N ILE A 278 0.93 19.12 -0.01
CA ILE A 278 0.67 20.47 -0.57
C ILE A 278 -0.21 20.35 -1.81
N PHE A 279 0.16 19.46 -2.73
CA PHE A 279 -0.62 19.20 -3.94
C PHE A 279 -2.03 18.69 -3.60
N LEU A 280 -2.15 17.63 -2.80
CA LEU A 280 -3.44 17.04 -2.44
C LEU A 280 -4.34 18.02 -1.66
N GLY A 281 -3.77 18.85 -0.78
CA GLY A 281 -4.50 19.90 -0.08
C GLY A 281 -5.14 20.91 -1.04
N ALA A 282 -4.40 21.33 -2.07
CA ALA A 282 -4.94 22.18 -3.12
C ALA A 282 -6.01 21.49 -3.97
N ILE A 283 -5.88 20.18 -4.23
CA ILE A 283 -6.90 19.38 -4.93
C ILE A 283 -8.17 19.25 -4.10
N LYS A 284 -8.07 18.89 -2.82
CA LYS A 284 -9.22 18.76 -1.91
C LYS A 284 -10.02 20.05 -1.89
N ARG A 285 -9.33 21.18 -1.74
CA ARG A 285 -9.94 22.51 -1.79
C ARG A 285 -10.68 22.78 -3.10
N GLN A 286 -10.06 22.50 -4.25
CA GLN A 286 -10.64 22.77 -5.56
C GLN A 286 -11.75 21.78 -5.94
N SER A 287 -11.80 20.61 -5.30
CA SER A 287 -12.70 19.52 -5.66
C SER A 287 -14.19 19.84 -5.56
N ILE A 288 -14.55 20.84 -4.76
CA ILE A 288 -15.94 21.33 -4.66
C ILE A 288 -16.43 21.95 -5.97
N PHE A 289 -15.53 22.44 -6.82
CA PHE A 289 -15.84 23.03 -8.12
C PHE A 289 -15.86 22.01 -9.26
N SER A 290 -15.70 20.72 -8.93
CA SER A 290 -15.67 19.63 -9.90
C SER A 290 -16.58 18.47 -9.44
N PRO A 291 -17.87 18.72 -9.19
CA PRO A 291 -18.76 17.74 -8.54
C PRO A 291 -18.93 16.46 -9.34
N ASP A 292 -18.97 16.55 -10.67
CA ASP A 292 -19.37 15.42 -11.53
C ASP A 292 -18.22 14.51 -11.96
N LEU A 293 -17.01 15.05 -12.08
CA LEU A 293 -15.85 14.38 -12.67
C LEU A 293 -14.55 14.84 -12.00
N LYS A 294 -13.88 13.92 -11.30
CA LYS A 294 -12.67 14.21 -10.51
C LYS A 294 -11.51 13.27 -10.87
N PRO A 295 -10.85 13.44 -12.03
CA PRO A 295 -9.64 12.68 -12.34
C PRO A 295 -8.52 13.11 -11.39
N LEU A 296 -7.65 12.18 -10.98
CA LEU A 296 -6.39 12.48 -10.30
C LEU A 296 -5.29 11.62 -10.92
N PHE A 297 -4.31 12.24 -11.56
CA PHE A 297 -3.25 11.52 -12.25
C PHE A 297 -1.89 11.81 -11.61
N LEU A 298 -1.27 10.75 -11.09
CA LEU A 298 -0.01 10.77 -10.37
C LEU A 298 1.03 9.95 -11.16
N ASP A 299 1.89 10.63 -11.92
CA ASP A 299 2.91 10.01 -12.78
C ASP A 299 4.24 9.85 -12.05
N ASP A 300 4.62 8.60 -11.75
CA ASP A 300 5.94 8.27 -11.21
C ASP A 300 6.30 9.03 -9.90
N ILE A 301 5.31 9.45 -9.11
CA ILE A 301 5.53 10.29 -7.91
C ILE A 301 6.21 9.55 -6.74
N LEU A 302 6.39 8.23 -6.86
CA LEU A 302 6.87 7.35 -5.80
C LEU A 302 8.39 7.09 -5.85
N ILE A 303 9.07 7.61 -6.87
CA ILE A 303 10.50 7.35 -7.10
C ILE A 303 11.37 7.79 -5.92
N GLY A 304 11.09 8.96 -5.35
CA GLY A 304 11.83 9.53 -4.21
C GLY A 304 11.34 9.08 -2.84
N LEU A 305 10.41 8.12 -2.76
CA LEU A 305 9.87 7.59 -1.51
C LEU A 305 10.41 6.20 -1.21
N ASP A 306 10.75 5.96 0.06
CA ASP A 306 11.01 4.62 0.58
C ASP A 306 9.72 3.77 0.65
N ASN A 307 9.87 2.45 0.83
CA ASN A 307 8.73 1.52 0.84
C ASN A 307 7.68 1.85 1.92
N GLU A 308 8.10 2.32 3.09
CA GLU A 308 7.19 2.71 4.18
C GLU A 308 6.29 3.88 3.73
N ASN A 309 6.88 4.93 3.17
CA ASN A 309 6.13 6.10 2.69
C ASN A 309 5.28 5.79 1.46
N ARG A 310 5.72 4.88 0.59
CA ARG A 310 4.91 4.40 -0.53
C ARG A 310 3.64 3.71 -0.03
N LEU A 311 3.73 2.84 0.99
CA LEU A 311 2.56 2.20 1.60
C LEU A 311 1.65 3.20 2.31
N LYS A 312 2.22 4.16 3.05
CA LYS A 312 1.45 5.25 3.67
C LYS A 312 0.67 6.05 2.62
N LEU A 313 1.26 6.33 1.46
CA LEU A 313 0.55 7.03 0.38
C LEU A 313 -0.60 6.19 -0.19
N LEU A 314 -0.43 4.87 -0.38
CA LEU A 314 -1.54 4.01 -0.80
C LEU A 314 -2.69 4.02 0.22
N ASN A 315 -2.36 3.93 1.51
CA ASN A 315 -3.35 4.00 2.58
C ASN A 315 -4.06 5.36 2.63
N LEU A 316 -3.35 6.45 2.36
CA LEU A 316 -3.91 7.79 2.25
C LEU A 316 -4.90 7.88 1.08
N LEU A 317 -4.54 7.37 -0.11
CA LEU A 317 -5.40 7.42 -1.30
C LEU A 317 -6.63 6.50 -1.17
N LYS A 318 -6.50 5.39 -0.43
CA LYS A 318 -7.60 4.49 -0.08
C LYS A 318 -8.49 5.01 1.03
N GLU A 319 -7.95 5.91 1.85
CA GLU A 319 -8.56 6.39 3.08
C GLU A 319 -8.96 5.23 4.02
N THR A 320 -8.00 4.32 4.23
CA THR A 320 -8.17 3.16 5.13
C THR A 320 -8.55 3.63 6.53
N GLY A 321 -9.64 3.07 7.09
CA GLY A 321 -10.12 3.42 8.43
C GLY A 321 -10.86 4.77 8.52
N VAL A 322 -11.17 5.40 7.39
CA VAL A 322 -11.96 6.64 7.32
C VAL A 322 -13.42 6.29 6.98
N SER A 323 -14.37 6.96 7.64
CA SER A 323 -15.80 6.82 7.36
C SER A 323 -16.13 7.22 5.91
N ASP A 324 -17.17 6.65 5.29
CA ASP A 324 -17.53 7.00 3.91
C ASP A 324 -17.95 8.48 3.74
N GLU A 325 -18.44 9.11 4.81
CA GLU A 325 -18.80 10.53 4.82
C GLU A 325 -17.57 11.42 4.73
N ASP A 326 -16.47 11.03 5.39
CA ASP A 326 -15.21 11.79 5.48
C ASP A 326 -14.21 11.49 4.35
N LYS A 327 -14.51 10.51 3.49
CA LYS A 327 -13.65 10.15 2.36
C LYS A 327 -13.61 11.26 1.31
N VAL A 328 -12.43 11.84 1.12
CA VAL A 328 -12.14 12.83 0.09
C VAL A 328 -12.05 12.21 -1.30
N PHE A 329 -11.47 11.01 -1.40
CA PHE A 329 -11.14 10.38 -2.68
C PHE A 329 -12.20 9.40 -3.20
N LYS A 330 -13.33 9.24 -2.49
CA LYS A 330 -14.41 8.31 -2.92
C LYS A 330 -14.98 8.64 -4.32
N ASP A 331 -15.03 9.92 -4.66
CA ASP A 331 -15.56 10.40 -5.95
C ASP A 331 -14.48 10.61 -7.00
N PHE A 332 -13.21 10.36 -6.65
CA PHE A 332 -12.09 10.52 -7.56
C PHE A 332 -11.89 9.27 -8.39
N GLN A 333 -11.46 9.48 -9.64
CA GLN A 333 -10.90 8.43 -10.47
C GLN A 333 -9.40 8.63 -10.57
N ILE A 334 -8.67 7.77 -9.86
CA ILE A 334 -7.23 7.91 -9.65
C ILE A 334 -6.47 7.06 -10.67
N PHE A 335 -5.45 7.66 -11.27
CA PHE A 335 -4.47 7.03 -12.14
C PHE A 335 -3.11 7.19 -11.49
N LEU A 336 -2.45 6.07 -11.20
CA LEU A 336 -1.12 6.05 -10.59
C LEU A 336 -0.19 5.25 -11.48
N THR A 337 0.98 5.79 -11.82
CA THR A 337 1.96 5.10 -12.67
C THR A 337 3.24 4.82 -11.89
N THR A 338 3.95 3.77 -12.30
CA THR A 338 5.29 3.47 -11.82
C THR A 338 6.12 2.78 -12.89
N TYR A 339 7.45 2.94 -12.83
CA TYR A 339 8.39 2.05 -13.50
C TYR A 339 8.87 0.90 -12.61
N ASP A 340 8.57 0.90 -11.31
CA ASP A 340 9.06 -0.09 -10.36
C ASP A 340 8.17 -1.34 -10.37
N ARG A 341 8.68 -2.45 -10.94
CA ARG A 341 7.93 -3.70 -11.05
C ARG A 341 7.63 -4.33 -9.69
N HIS A 342 8.57 -4.25 -8.75
CA HIS A 342 8.37 -4.80 -7.43
C HIS A 342 7.24 -4.04 -6.73
N TRP A 343 7.29 -2.71 -6.78
CA TRP A 343 6.25 -1.88 -6.21
C TRP A 343 4.88 -2.09 -6.85
N TYR A 344 4.80 -2.31 -8.16
CA TYR A 344 3.56 -2.66 -8.84
C TYR A 344 2.91 -3.94 -8.28
N GLU A 345 3.71 -4.99 -8.02
CA GLU A 345 3.19 -6.23 -7.42
C GLU A 345 2.79 -6.04 -5.95
N VAL A 346 3.54 -5.26 -5.17
CA VAL A 346 3.15 -4.87 -3.81
C VAL A 346 1.83 -4.08 -3.83
N ALA A 347 1.67 -3.15 -4.77
CA ALA A 347 0.47 -2.36 -4.94
C ALA A 347 -0.75 -3.20 -5.32
N LYS A 348 -0.60 -4.32 -6.06
CA LYS A 348 -1.71 -5.26 -6.33
C LYS A 348 -2.30 -5.88 -5.08
N LEU A 349 -1.44 -6.33 -4.16
CA LEU A 349 -1.87 -6.84 -2.85
C LEU A 349 -2.50 -5.72 -2.01
N ASN A 350 -1.88 -4.54 -2.13
CA ASN A 350 -2.38 -3.21 -1.80
C ASN A 350 -3.84 -2.98 -2.19
N LEU A 351 -4.17 -3.01 -3.47
CA LEU A 351 -5.31 -2.31 -4.05
C LEU A 351 -6.22 -3.28 -4.84
N PRO A 352 -6.87 -4.26 -4.18
CA PRO A 352 -7.61 -5.32 -4.88
C PRO A 352 -8.78 -4.81 -5.72
N SER A 353 -9.32 -3.62 -5.42
CA SER A 353 -10.40 -2.98 -6.18
C SER A 353 -9.93 -2.13 -7.37
N TRP A 354 -8.61 -1.95 -7.55
CA TRP A 354 -8.05 -1.15 -8.64
C TRP A 354 -7.75 -2.04 -9.85
N LYS A 355 -7.83 -1.47 -11.05
CA LYS A 355 -7.42 -2.14 -12.28
C LYS A 355 -5.94 -1.92 -12.52
N PHE A 356 -5.24 -3.00 -12.85
CA PHE A 356 -3.80 -3.01 -13.06
C PHE A 356 -3.48 -3.16 -14.53
N ILE A 357 -2.70 -2.24 -15.11
CA ILE A 357 -2.34 -2.24 -16.53
C ILE A 357 -0.82 -2.23 -16.66
N GLU A 358 -0.28 -2.87 -17.69
CA GLU A 358 1.16 -2.85 -17.99
C GLU A 358 1.40 -2.26 -19.37
N PHE A 359 2.38 -1.37 -19.48
CA PHE A 359 2.81 -0.74 -20.72
C PHE A 359 4.24 -1.20 -21.02
N TYR A 360 4.44 -1.79 -22.20
CA TYR A 360 5.73 -2.22 -22.71
C TYR A 360 6.11 -1.44 -23.95
N LYS A 361 7.41 -1.19 -24.12
CA LYS A 361 7.91 -0.62 -25.36
C LYS A 361 7.87 -1.69 -26.45
N SER A 362 7.32 -1.35 -27.61
CA SER A 362 7.41 -2.18 -28.82
C SER A 362 7.82 -1.33 -30.02
N GLU A 363 8.19 -1.97 -31.14
CA GLU A 363 8.52 -1.27 -32.39
C GLU A 363 7.32 -0.48 -32.92
N ASP A 364 6.11 -1.04 -32.78
CA ASP A 364 4.85 -0.45 -33.23
C ASP A 364 4.14 0.35 -32.13
N GLY A 365 4.90 1.09 -31.31
CA GLY A 365 4.35 1.91 -30.22
C GLY A 365 4.15 1.14 -28.91
N PRO A 366 3.33 1.65 -27.96
CA PRO A 366 3.06 0.99 -26.70
C PRO A 366 2.32 -0.33 -26.89
N GLN A 367 2.84 -1.40 -26.32
CA GLN A 367 2.08 -2.64 -26.12
C GLN A 367 1.43 -2.56 -24.74
N ILE A 368 0.12 -2.74 -24.67
CA ILE A 368 -0.66 -2.55 -23.43
C ILE A 368 -1.28 -3.88 -23.01
N ILE A 369 -0.98 -4.31 -21.80
CA ILE A 369 -1.56 -5.51 -21.17
C ILE A 369 -2.54 -5.04 -20.11
N HIS A 370 -3.83 -5.23 -20.36
CA HIS A 370 -4.89 -4.82 -19.44
C HIS A 370 -5.07 -5.73 -18.22
N ASN A 371 -4.35 -6.86 -18.17
CA ASN A 371 -4.39 -7.87 -17.10
C ASN A 371 -5.81 -8.22 -16.61
N GLU A 372 -6.78 -8.25 -17.53
CA GLU A 372 -8.20 -8.42 -17.20
C GLU A 372 -8.53 -9.83 -16.70
N LYS A 373 -7.62 -10.78 -16.93
CA LYS A 373 -7.78 -12.18 -16.56
C LYS A 373 -6.91 -12.53 -15.37
N THR A 374 -7.52 -13.11 -14.34
CA THR A 374 -6.88 -13.83 -13.24
C THR A 374 -5.99 -14.96 -13.77
N TYR A 375 -5.11 -15.54 -12.93
CA TYR A 375 -4.34 -16.70 -13.37
C TYR A 375 -5.25 -17.89 -13.72
N LEU A 376 -6.36 -18.08 -12.99
CA LEU A 376 -7.33 -19.12 -13.31
C LEU A 376 -7.99 -18.90 -14.68
N GLU A 377 -8.43 -17.68 -14.99
CA GLU A 377 -9.02 -17.37 -16.30
C GLU A 377 -8.00 -17.48 -17.43
N LYS A 378 -6.75 -17.06 -17.20
CA LYS A 378 -5.65 -17.28 -18.16
C LYS A 378 -5.45 -18.78 -18.39
N ALA A 379 -5.40 -19.59 -17.33
CA ALA A 379 -5.30 -21.04 -17.45
C ALA A 379 -6.44 -21.62 -18.28
N ARG A 380 -7.70 -21.20 -18.04
CA ARG A 380 -8.87 -21.65 -18.83
C ARG A 380 -8.73 -21.28 -20.31
N CYS A 381 -8.30 -20.07 -20.63
CA CYS A 381 -8.10 -19.66 -22.03
C CYS A 381 -7.01 -20.47 -22.75
N TYR A 382 -5.87 -20.74 -22.09
CA TYR A 382 -4.83 -21.56 -22.69
C TYR A 382 -5.26 -23.02 -22.82
N PHE A 383 -6.03 -23.53 -21.86
CA PHE A 383 -6.63 -24.85 -21.95
C PHE A 383 -7.58 -24.99 -23.15
N GLU A 384 -8.46 -24.00 -23.36
CA GLU A 384 -9.36 -23.93 -24.53
C GLU A 384 -8.60 -23.75 -25.85
N ALA A 385 -7.46 -23.07 -25.83
CA ALA A 385 -6.56 -22.90 -26.96
C ALA A 385 -5.63 -24.10 -27.23
N PHE A 386 -5.77 -25.20 -26.46
CA PHE A 386 -4.92 -26.39 -26.51
C PHE A 386 -3.43 -26.14 -26.18
N ASP A 387 -3.09 -25.00 -25.56
CA ASP A 387 -1.77 -24.72 -25.01
C ASP A 387 -1.69 -25.21 -23.56
N PHE A 388 -1.59 -26.53 -23.42
CA PHE A 388 -1.59 -27.21 -22.13
C PHE A 388 -0.40 -26.82 -21.22
N PRO A 389 0.84 -26.63 -21.72
CA PRO A 389 1.94 -26.14 -20.89
C PRO A 389 1.65 -24.77 -20.28
N ALA A 390 1.13 -23.81 -21.07
CA ALA A 390 0.76 -22.50 -20.54
C ALA A 390 -0.38 -22.61 -19.51
N ALA A 391 -1.39 -23.44 -19.78
CA ALA A 391 -2.48 -23.70 -18.84
C ALA A 391 -1.96 -24.19 -17.47
N GLY A 392 -1.09 -25.21 -17.47
CA GLY A 392 -0.49 -25.73 -16.24
C GLY A 392 0.39 -24.74 -15.50
N GLN A 393 1.15 -23.90 -16.23
CA GLN A 393 1.94 -22.83 -15.60
C GLN A 393 1.03 -21.82 -14.87
N TYR A 394 -0.11 -21.45 -15.46
CA TYR A 394 -1.04 -20.53 -14.82
C TYR A 394 -1.80 -21.17 -13.65
N LEU A 395 -2.16 -22.47 -13.73
CA LEU A 395 -2.70 -23.22 -12.58
C LEU A 395 -1.71 -23.28 -11.42
N ARG A 396 -0.42 -23.47 -11.70
CA ARG A 396 0.64 -23.40 -10.68
C ARG A 396 0.66 -22.03 -9.99
N LYS A 397 0.68 -20.96 -10.78
CA LYS A 397 0.68 -19.58 -10.26
C LYS A 397 -0.54 -19.31 -9.40
N GLU A 398 -1.71 -19.80 -9.81
CA GLU A 398 -2.94 -19.68 -9.04
C GLU A 398 -2.89 -20.47 -7.72
N SER A 399 -2.33 -21.69 -7.73
CA SER A 399 -2.10 -22.49 -6.52
C SER A 399 -1.23 -21.74 -5.51
N GLU A 400 -0.09 -21.20 -5.97
CA GLU A 400 0.83 -20.44 -5.13
C GLU A 400 0.17 -19.17 -4.58
N ARG A 401 -0.64 -18.47 -5.40
CA ARG A 401 -1.40 -17.28 -5.00
C ARG A 401 -2.41 -17.60 -3.90
N LEU A 402 -3.22 -18.65 -4.08
CA LEU A 402 -4.26 -19.06 -3.13
C LEU A 402 -3.67 -19.51 -1.79
N LEU A 403 -2.59 -20.30 -1.81
CA LEU A 403 -1.92 -20.74 -0.58
C LEU A 403 -1.32 -19.54 0.18
N LYS A 404 -0.68 -18.60 -0.53
CA LYS A 404 -0.12 -17.38 0.08
C LYS A 404 -1.17 -16.43 0.64
N SER A 405 -2.34 -16.33 0.00
CA SER A 405 -3.42 -15.44 0.47
C SER A 405 -4.22 -16.01 1.63
N LYS A 406 -4.31 -17.35 1.74
CA LYS A 406 -5.09 -18.01 2.78
C LYS A 406 -4.29 -18.30 4.04
N LEU A 407 -3.04 -18.77 3.91
CA LEU A 407 -2.21 -19.13 5.08
C LEU A 407 -1.70 -17.89 5.82
N LEU A 408 -1.48 -18.04 7.14
CA LEU A 408 -0.82 -17.01 7.94
C LEU A 408 0.60 -16.74 7.42
N GLU A 409 1.08 -15.50 7.57
CA GLU A 409 2.39 -15.07 7.08
C GLU A 409 3.55 -15.95 7.56
N THR A 410 3.49 -16.43 8.80
CA THR A 410 4.48 -17.37 9.37
C THR A 410 4.60 -18.67 8.59
N TYR A 411 3.56 -19.07 7.85
CA TYR A 411 3.53 -20.24 6.97
C TYR A 411 3.81 -19.88 5.51
N THR A 412 3.99 -18.61 5.14
CA THR A 412 4.23 -18.21 3.75
C THR A 412 5.61 -17.58 3.50
N VAL A 413 6.41 -17.35 4.55
CA VAL A 413 7.77 -16.81 4.46
C VAL A 413 8.86 -17.88 4.59
N GLY A 414 9.92 -17.82 3.78
CA GLY A 414 11.05 -18.75 3.87
C GLY A 414 11.97 -18.45 5.05
N GLU A 415 12.83 -19.41 5.42
CA GLU A 415 13.93 -19.12 6.35
C GLU A 415 14.91 -18.13 5.69
N GLY A 416 15.21 -17.04 6.39
CA GLY A 416 16.11 -16.00 5.89
C GLY A 416 17.53 -16.17 6.43
N PHE A 417 18.53 -16.01 5.56
CA PHE A 417 19.93 -15.85 5.96
C PHE A 417 20.34 -14.40 5.68
N LYS A 418 20.90 -13.69 6.69
CA LYS A 418 21.35 -12.29 6.56
C LYS A 418 20.28 -11.30 6.04
N GLY A 419 19.03 -11.41 6.52
CA GLY A 419 17.97 -10.44 6.19
C GLY A 419 17.36 -10.59 4.80
N LEU A 420 17.71 -11.62 4.03
CA LEU A 420 17.05 -11.98 2.78
C LEU A 420 16.12 -13.17 2.99
N VAL A 421 14.81 -12.95 2.84
CA VAL A 421 13.81 -14.02 2.87
C VAL A 421 13.72 -14.63 1.47
N LYS A 422 14.07 -15.92 1.32
CA LYS A 422 13.89 -16.62 0.05
C LYS A 422 12.40 -16.91 -0.17
N PRO A 423 11.84 -16.67 -1.36
CA PRO A 423 10.47 -17.09 -1.66
C PRO A 423 10.36 -18.61 -1.58
N ILE A 424 9.36 -19.10 -0.84
CA ILE A 424 9.06 -20.53 -0.74
C ILE A 424 8.45 -21.05 -2.05
N ASN A 425 8.78 -22.29 -2.40
CA ASN A 425 8.24 -22.96 -3.57
C ASN A 425 6.84 -23.55 -3.27
N LEU A 426 6.14 -23.99 -4.33
CA LEU A 426 4.80 -24.56 -4.21
C LEU A 426 4.76 -25.82 -3.31
N GLU A 427 5.79 -26.65 -3.34
CA GLU A 427 5.89 -27.84 -2.49
C GLU A 427 5.87 -27.49 -1.00
N THR A 428 6.74 -26.56 -0.59
CA THR A 428 6.77 -26.05 0.78
C THR A 428 5.45 -25.40 1.17
N LEU A 429 4.77 -24.70 0.27
CA LEU A 429 3.45 -24.12 0.54
C LEU A 429 2.39 -25.21 0.82
N ILE A 430 2.37 -26.28 0.01
CA ILE A 430 1.44 -27.41 0.20
C ILE A 430 1.73 -28.12 1.52
N ASP A 431 3.00 -28.37 1.83
CA ASP A 431 3.40 -29.00 3.09
C ASP A 431 3.06 -28.11 4.29
N ARG A 432 3.18 -26.80 4.16
CA ARG A 432 2.81 -25.85 5.21
C ARG A 432 1.31 -25.73 5.41
N LEU A 433 0.48 -25.95 4.38
CA LEU A 433 -0.95 -26.15 4.56
C LEU A 433 -1.22 -27.37 5.45
N LYS A 434 -0.54 -28.50 5.19
CA LYS A 434 -0.65 -29.69 6.04
C LYS A 434 -0.22 -29.41 7.48
N LEU A 435 0.94 -28.77 7.66
CA LEU A 435 1.46 -28.42 8.98
C LEU A 435 0.55 -27.46 9.74
N TYR A 436 -0.08 -26.49 9.05
CA TYR A 436 -1.03 -25.57 9.67
C TYR A 436 -2.18 -26.30 10.36
N TYR A 437 -2.75 -27.34 9.74
CA TYR A 437 -3.80 -28.16 10.38
C TYR A 437 -3.26 -28.98 11.56
N ILE A 438 -2.08 -29.61 11.39
CA ILE A 438 -1.45 -30.43 12.43
C ILE A 438 -1.11 -29.59 13.67
N ASP A 439 -0.54 -28.39 13.49
CA ASP A 439 -0.20 -27.48 14.57
C ASP A 439 -1.43 -27.02 15.36
N LEU A 440 -2.60 -27.01 14.71
CA LEU A 440 -3.89 -26.69 15.31
C LEU A 440 -4.62 -27.91 15.89
N GLY A 441 -4.02 -29.10 15.85
CA GLY A 441 -4.61 -30.33 16.36
C GLY A 441 -5.76 -30.86 15.50
N LEU A 442 -5.85 -30.45 14.23
CA LEU A 442 -6.90 -30.86 13.30
C LEU A 442 -6.36 -31.84 12.26
N GLU A 443 -7.24 -32.69 11.75
CA GLU A 443 -6.90 -33.53 10.60
C GLU A 443 -6.76 -32.68 9.33
N PRO A 444 -5.62 -32.79 8.61
CA PRO A 444 -5.44 -32.09 7.34
C PRO A 444 -6.42 -32.60 6.27
N PRO A 445 -6.82 -31.75 5.30
CA PRO A 445 -7.61 -32.17 4.14
C PRO A 445 -6.77 -33.03 3.19
N SER A 446 -6.62 -34.30 3.55
CA SER A 446 -5.64 -35.22 2.94
C SER A 446 -5.84 -35.41 1.44
N ASP A 447 -7.09 -35.49 0.97
CA ASP A 447 -7.40 -35.61 -0.45
C ASP A 447 -6.95 -34.38 -1.25
N LEU A 448 -7.24 -33.18 -0.74
CA LEU A 448 -6.82 -31.92 -1.39
C LEU A 448 -5.30 -31.80 -1.42
N ILE A 449 -4.64 -32.07 -0.30
CA ILE A 449 -3.17 -32.02 -0.20
C ILE A 449 -2.54 -33.05 -1.14
N GLY A 450 -3.06 -34.27 -1.16
CA GLY A 450 -2.60 -35.35 -2.05
C GLY A 450 -2.77 -34.97 -3.52
N ASN A 451 -3.93 -34.42 -3.90
CA ASN A 451 -4.17 -33.95 -5.26
C ASN A 451 -3.22 -32.81 -5.65
N LEU A 452 -3.00 -31.82 -4.77
CA LEU A 452 -2.05 -30.73 -5.00
C LEU A 452 -0.62 -31.26 -5.18
N GLN A 453 -0.17 -32.22 -4.35
CA GLN A 453 1.15 -32.84 -4.48
C GLN A 453 1.28 -33.65 -5.77
N ASN A 454 0.22 -34.37 -6.17
CA ASN A 454 0.17 -35.12 -7.41
C ASN A 454 0.31 -34.19 -8.61
N TYR A 455 -0.61 -33.24 -8.79
CA TYR A 455 -0.61 -32.31 -9.94
C TYR A 455 0.60 -31.37 -9.95
N LYS A 456 1.18 -31.04 -8.78
CA LYS A 456 2.50 -30.40 -8.73
C LYS A 456 3.54 -31.22 -9.49
N SER A 457 3.60 -32.52 -9.20
CA SER A 457 4.62 -33.43 -9.73
C SER A 457 4.38 -33.80 -11.20
N ILE A 458 3.12 -34.04 -11.60
CA ILE A 458 2.81 -34.54 -12.96
C ILE A 458 2.45 -33.43 -13.97
N LEU A 459 2.02 -32.25 -13.51
CA LEU A 459 1.67 -31.12 -14.39
C LEU A 459 2.53 -29.88 -14.12
N PHE A 460 2.46 -29.31 -12.92
CA PHE A 460 2.96 -27.95 -12.67
C PHE A 460 4.48 -27.83 -12.76
N ASN A 461 5.22 -28.83 -12.28
CA ASN A 461 6.67 -28.88 -12.40
C ASN A 461 7.07 -29.20 -13.85
N PRO A 462 6.63 -30.32 -14.47
CA PRO A 462 7.04 -30.66 -15.84
C PRO A 462 6.73 -29.57 -16.87
N MET A 463 5.55 -28.95 -16.81
CA MET A 463 5.15 -27.89 -17.74
C MET A 463 5.91 -26.57 -17.55
N SER A 464 6.67 -26.43 -16.47
CA SER A 464 7.53 -25.27 -16.21
C SER A 464 8.99 -25.51 -16.60
N HIS A 465 9.37 -26.74 -16.97
CA HIS A 465 10.72 -27.13 -17.39
C HIS A 465 10.75 -27.46 -18.88
N SER A 466 11.93 -27.31 -19.51
CA SER A 466 12.10 -27.45 -20.97
C SER A 466 11.95 -28.88 -21.50
N GLU A 467 12.03 -29.88 -20.63
CA GLU A 467 12.00 -31.30 -20.98
C GLU A 467 10.73 -31.94 -20.41
N ILE A 468 9.65 -31.90 -21.21
CA ILE A 468 8.41 -32.61 -20.90
C ILE A 468 8.64 -34.09 -21.28
N GLU A 469 9.10 -34.90 -20.34
CA GLU A 469 9.38 -36.32 -20.57
C GLU A 469 8.11 -37.20 -20.63
N SER A 470 6.95 -36.68 -20.23
CA SER A 470 5.70 -37.43 -20.12
C SER A 470 4.57 -36.85 -20.98
N PRO A 471 3.69 -37.69 -21.58
CA PRO A 471 2.54 -37.23 -22.35
C PRO A 471 1.58 -36.41 -21.47
N ILE A 472 1.13 -35.27 -22.00
CA ILE A 472 0.18 -34.38 -21.32
C ILE A 472 -1.24 -34.84 -21.65
N TYR A 473 -2.02 -35.22 -20.63
CA TYR A 473 -3.42 -35.57 -20.79
C TYR A 473 -4.35 -34.42 -20.40
N ARG A 474 -5.28 -34.09 -21.30
CA ARG A 474 -6.31 -33.07 -21.06
C ARG A 474 -7.10 -33.30 -19.77
N ASN A 475 -7.44 -34.56 -19.47
CA ASN A 475 -8.19 -34.94 -18.28
C ASN A 475 -7.45 -34.59 -16.98
N ASP A 476 -6.12 -34.68 -16.96
CA ASP A 476 -5.33 -34.32 -15.78
C ASP A 476 -5.41 -32.82 -15.50
N LEU A 477 -5.43 -31.98 -16.55
CA LEU A 477 -5.66 -30.54 -16.41
C LEU A 477 -7.08 -30.22 -15.92
N GLU A 478 -8.11 -30.93 -16.39
CA GLU A 478 -9.49 -30.76 -15.90
C GLU A 478 -9.61 -31.09 -14.40
N LEU A 479 -8.95 -32.17 -13.96
CA LEU A 479 -8.89 -32.52 -12.54
C LEU A 479 -8.04 -31.53 -11.73
N ALA A 480 -6.99 -30.97 -12.32
CA ALA A 480 -6.21 -29.91 -11.70
C ALA A 480 -7.06 -28.64 -11.52
N PHE A 481 -7.87 -28.22 -12.50
CA PHE A 481 -8.84 -27.12 -12.34
C PHE A 481 -9.77 -27.37 -11.15
N LYS A 482 -10.35 -28.57 -11.06
CA LYS A 482 -11.21 -28.94 -9.94
C LYS A 482 -10.48 -28.85 -8.59
N THR A 483 -9.23 -29.30 -8.54
CA THR A 483 -8.39 -29.23 -7.32
C THR A 483 -8.12 -27.77 -6.91
N ILE A 484 -7.93 -26.86 -7.87
CA ILE A 484 -7.79 -25.42 -7.59
C ILE A 484 -9.10 -24.80 -7.12
N ASP A 485 -10.24 -25.19 -7.70
CA ASP A 485 -11.56 -24.75 -7.23
C ASP A 485 -11.82 -25.23 -5.78
N ASP A 486 -11.40 -26.46 -5.44
CA ASP A 486 -11.48 -27.01 -4.08
C ASP A 486 -10.55 -26.26 -3.11
N LEU A 487 -9.33 -25.90 -3.55
CA LEU A 487 -8.41 -25.06 -2.78
C LEU A 487 -8.96 -23.64 -2.59
N GLU A 488 -9.63 -23.06 -3.58
CA GLU A 488 -10.25 -21.73 -3.46
C GLU A 488 -11.39 -21.74 -2.44
N ARG A 489 -12.19 -22.82 -2.40
CA ARG A 489 -13.32 -22.98 -1.48
C ARG A 489 -12.93 -23.37 -0.06
N ILE A 490 -11.68 -23.75 0.18
CA ILE A 490 -11.25 -24.13 1.53
C ILE A 490 -11.43 -22.98 2.52
N VAL A 491 -12.10 -23.28 3.62
CA VAL A 491 -12.18 -22.41 4.80
C VAL A 491 -11.14 -22.89 5.80
N LEU A 492 -10.08 -22.11 5.98
CA LEU A 492 -9.03 -22.47 6.94
C LEU A 492 -9.52 -22.29 8.39
N PRO A 493 -9.07 -23.15 9.32
CA PRO A 493 -9.28 -22.96 10.75
C PRO A 493 -8.79 -21.58 11.19
N LYS A 494 -9.56 -20.90 12.05
CA LYS A 494 -9.15 -19.65 12.70
C LYS A 494 -8.59 -19.98 14.09
N ARG A 495 -7.58 -19.23 14.53
CA ARG A 495 -6.96 -19.44 15.84
C ARG A 495 -6.86 -18.14 16.63
N THR A 496 -7.13 -18.20 17.92
CA THR A 496 -6.93 -17.10 18.89
C THR A 496 -6.11 -17.61 20.07
N VAL A 497 -5.08 -16.86 20.48
CA VAL A 497 -4.27 -17.24 21.64
C VAL A 497 -5.12 -17.08 22.90
N ILE A 498 -5.20 -18.13 23.71
CA ILE A 498 -5.82 -18.12 25.04
C ILE A 498 -4.75 -17.96 26.11
N ILE A 499 -3.65 -18.71 25.96
CA ILE A 499 -2.56 -18.76 26.93
C ILE A 499 -1.24 -18.73 26.17
N GLU A 500 -0.40 -17.75 26.49
CA GLU A 500 0.90 -17.60 25.87
C GLU A 500 1.90 -18.63 26.39
N LYS A 501 2.81 -19.07 25.52
CA LYS A 501 4.00 -19.82 25.90
C LYS A 501 4.75 -19.11 27.03
N GLY A 502 5.24 -19.88 27.99
CA GLY A 502 5.96 -19.33 29.15
C GLY A 502 5.05 -18.98 30.33
N THR A 503 3.73 -19.08 30.18
CA THR A 503 2.80 -18.89 31.30
C THR A 503 3.01 -19.96 32.37
N HIS A 504 3.09 -19.55 33.64
CA HIS A 504 3.32 -20.45 34.77
C HIS A 504 2.02 -20.78 35.51
N PHE A 505 1.81 -22.07 35.80
CA PHE A 505 0.71 -22.58 36.63
C PHE A 505 1.24 -23.32 37.85
N ASN A 506 0.52 -23.21 38.95
CA ASN A 506 0.73 -23.99 40.16
C ASN A 506 -0.26 -25.16 40.18
N LEU A 507 0.27 -26.38 40.20
CA LEU A 507 -0.48 -27.61 40.40
C LEU A 507 -0.53 -27.94 41.89
N SER A 508 -1.72 -28.18 42.43
CA SER A 508 -1.90 -28.64 43.82
C SER A 508 -2.82 -29.85 43.88
N LEU A 509 -2.30 -30.97 44.36
CA LEU A 509 -3.02 -32.24 44.50
C LEU A 509 -2.96 -32.72 45.97
N PRO A 510 -3.92 -32.32 46.82
CA PRO A 510 -3.89 -32.60 48.26
C PRO A 510 -3.92 -34.09 48.61
N ALA A 511 -4.65 -34.90 47.84
CA ALA A 511 -4.81 -36.35 48.09
C ALA A 511 -3.48 -37.12 48.13
N ILE A 512 -2.46 -36.64 47.42
CA ILE A 512 -1.11 -37.21 47.41
C ILE A 512 -0.04 -36.27 47.99
N ASN A 513 -0.48 -35.18 48.64
CA ASN A 513 0.38 -34.11 49.17
C ASN A 513 1.45 -33.65 48.15
N TYR A 514 0.99 -33.37 46.92
CA TYR A 514 1.84 -33.00 45.79
C TYR A 514 1.58 -31.57 45.36
N LYS A 515 2.66 -30.81 45.13
CA LYS A 515 2.60 -29.47 44.54
C LYS A 515 3.66 -29.34 43.46
N ALA A 516 3.35 -28.68 42.35
CA ALA A 516 4.33 -28.40 41.30
C ALA A 516 4.11 -27.01 40.68
N GLN A 517 5.19 -26.45 40.14
CA GLN A 517 5.13 -25.33 39.22
C GLN A 517 5.42 -25.83 37.81
N VAL A 518 4.53 -25.53 36.88
CA VAL A 518 4.62 -25.92 35.48
C VAL A 518 4.58 -24.70 34.57
N GLU A 519 5.29 -24.75 33.46
CA GLU A 519 5.33 -23.69 32.43
C GLU A 519 4.74 -24.20 31.12
N ILE A 520 3.87 -23.43 30.48
CA ILE A 520 3.30 -23.73 29.17
C ILE A 520 4.40 -23.78 28.10
N ALA A 521 4.52 -24.91 27.40
CA ALA A 521 5.62 -25.15 26.45
C ALA A 521 5.42 -24.48 25.08
N LYS A 522 4.16 -24.27 24.68
CA LYS A 522 3.74 -23.63 23.42
C LYS A 522 2.43 -22.88 23.65
N ASP A 523 2.19 -21.83 22.88
CA ASP A 523 0.91 -21.11 22.92
C ASP A 523 -0.26 -22.08 22.80
N ILE A 524 -1.28 -21.87 23.63
CA ILE A 524 -2.55 -22.58 23.55
C ILE A 524 -3.52 -21.70 22.80
N TYR A 525 -4.03 -22.22 21.68
CA TYR A 525 -5.01 -21.52 20.86
C TYR A 525 -6.40 -22.12 21.05
N MET A 526 -7.43 -21.27 21.01
CA MET A 526 -8.78 -21.67 20.66
C MET A 526 -8.86 -21.72 19.14
N VAL A 527 -9.29 -22.86 18.61
CA VAL A 527 -9.37 -23.12 17.18
C VAL A 527 -10.83 -23.23 16.80
N GLU A 528 -11.27 -22.38 15.88
CA GLU A 528 -12.62 -22.41 15.33
C GLU A 528 -12.56 -22.94 13.88
N HIS A 529 -13.22 -24.06 13.63
CA HIS A 529 -13.28 -24.66 12.31
C HIS A 529 -14.63 -25.37 12.09
N LYS A 530 -15.35 -24.99 11.02
CA LYS A 530 -16.68 -25.54 10.68
C LYS A 530 -17.66 -25.48 11.87
N ASP A 531 -17.73 -24.32 12.51
CA ASP A 531 -18.57 -24.03 13.68
C ASP A 531 -18.26 -24.87 14.93
N VAL A 532 -17.13 -25.59 14.95
CA VAL A 532 -16.62 -26.32 16.10
C VAL A 532 -15.45 -25.56 16.70
N LYS A 533 -15.46 -25.40 18.02
CA LYS A 533 -14.36 -24.81 18.79
C LYS A 533 -13.62 -25.89 19.59
N THR A 534 -12.30 -25.94 19.41
CA THR A 534 -11.41 -26.87 20.11
C THR A 534 -10.14 -26.16 20.56
N GLU A 535 -9.59 -26.52 21.71
CA GLU A 535 -8.25 -26.07 22.09
C GLU A 535 -7.13 -26.90 21.43
N THR A 536 -5.98 -26.27 21.17
CA THR A 536 -4.77 -27.00 20.78
C THR A 536 -4.21 -27.85 21.91
N ALA A 537 -3.40 -28.86 21.58
CA ALA A 537 -2.78 -29.73 22.57
C ALA A 537 -1.97 -28.95 23.62
N ILE A 538 -2.19 -29.29 24.90
CA ILE A 538 -1.58 -28.61 26.04
C ILE A 538 -0.37 -29.42 26.51
N CYS A 539 0.79 -28.75 26.55
CA CYS A 539 2.05 -29.33 27.00
C CYS A 539 2.75 -28.43 28.02
N PHE A 540 3.37 -29.04 29.02
CA PHE A 540 4.04 -28.34 30.11
C PHE A 540 5.51 -28.74 30.28
N PHE A 541 6.35 -27.80 30.67
CA PHE A 541 7.62 -28.06 31.33
C PHE A 541 7.42 -28.05 32.85
N PHE A 542 7.96 -29.06 33.55
CA PHE A 542 7.97 -29.06 35.02
C PHE A 542 9.18 -28.28 35.53
N LYS A 543 8.96 -27.24 36.33
CA LYS A 543 10.04 -26.42 36.91
C LYS A 543 10.45 -26.94 38.27
N THR A 544 9.46 -27.08 39.15
CA THR A 544 9.64 -27.56 40.52
C THR A 544 8.48 -28.45 40.91
N TRP A 545 8.72 -29.41 41.79
CA TRP A 545 7.66 -30.17 42.43
C TRP A 545 8.09 -30.69 43.80
N THR A 546 7.11 -30.91 44.66
CA THR A 546 7.27 -31.48 45.98
C THR A 546 6.22 -32.58 46.19
N ARG A 547 6.61 -33.64 46.91
CA ARG A 547 5.68 -34.66 47.40
C ARG A 547 5.97 -34.94 48.87
N ALA A 548 4.97 -34.80 49.72
CA ALA A 548 5.11 -34.97 51.17
C ALA A 548 6.29 -34.18 51.77
N GLY A 549 6.50 -32.95 51.27
CA GLY A 549 7.58 -32.05 51.71
C GLY A 549 8.96 -32.31 51.09
N VAL A 550 9.13 -33.34 50.25
CA VAL A 550 10.41 -33.63 49.58
C VAL A 550 10.43 -33.00 48.19
N GLU A 551 11.40 -32.12 47.93
CA GLU A 551 11.63 -31.53 46.61
C GLU A 551 12.12 -32.58 45.61
N PHE A 552 11.67 -32.44 44.36
CA PHE A 552 11.99 -33.32 43.25
C PHE A 552 11.77 -34.80 43.59
N ALA A 553 10.71 -35.09 44.34
CA ALA A 553 10.40 -36.44 44.78
C ALA A 553 10.12 -37.39 43.61
N GLY A 554 10.55 -38.64 43.74
CA GLY A 554 10.18 -39.72 42.82
C GLY A 554 8.69 -40.09 42.92
N PRO A 555 8.15 -40.86 41.95
CA PRO A 555 6.72 -41.14 41.84
C PRO A 555 6.20 -42.20 42.83
N THR A 556 7.05 -42.97 43.51
CA THR A 556 6.66 -44.03 44.46
C THR A 556 7.52 -44.02 45.72
N GLY A 557 7.09 -44.72 46.78
CA GLY A 557 7.86 -44.96 48.00
C GLY A 557 7.42 -44.15 49.22
N ILE A 558 7.35 -44.82 50.36
CA ILE A 558 6.97 -44.28 51.67
C ILE A 558 8.08 -44.61 52.68
N PRO A 559 8.84 -43.62 53.22
CA PRO A 559 8.73 -42.18 52.96
C PRO A 559 9.21 -41.78 51.55
N ALA A 560 8.75 -40.63 51.07
CA ALA A 560 9.15 -40.10 49.76
C ALA A 560 10.66 -39.82 49.71
N ARG A 561 11.29 -40.08 48.55
CA ARG A 561 12.71 -39.81 48.32
C ARG A 561 12.88 -38.92 47.09
N ALA A 562 13.85 -38.00 47.15
CA ALA A 562 14.22 -37.15 46.03
C ALA A 562 14.83 -37.99 44.90
N VAL A 563 14.62 -37.57 43.65
CA VAL A 563 15.31 -38.11 42.48
C VAL A 563 16.79 -37.76 42.60
N SER A 564 17.65 -38.78 42.82
CA SER A 564 19.08 -38.59 43.08
C SER A 564 19.94 -38.47 41.82
N LYS A 565 19.41 -38.86 40.65
CA LYS A 565 20.13 -38.79 39.37
C LYS A 565 19.90 -37.44 38.70
N ILE A 566 20.93 -36.60 38.69
CA ILE A 566 20.90 -35.24 38.13
C ILE A 566 20.48 -35.25 36.65
N GLU A 567 21.05 -36.14 35.83
CA GLU A 567 20.69 -36.26 34.40
C GLU A 567 19.20 -36.56 34.18
N LEU A 568 18.60 -37.37 35.06
CA LEU A 568 17.18 -37.69 34.99
C LEU A 568 16.33 -36.48 35.39
N LEU A 569 16.77 -35.73 36.39
CA LEU A 569 16.11 -34.50 36.81
C LEU A 569 16.13 -33.44 35.70
N ASP A 570 17.27 -33.25 35.05
CA ASP A 570 17.42 -32.31 33.93
C ASP A 570 16.53 -32.71 32.76
N LYS A 571 16.48 -34.02 32.44
CA LYS A 571 15.59 -34.55 31.41
C LYS A 571 14.11 -34.32 31.72
N ILE A 572 13.69 -34.37 32.98
CA ILE A 572 12.32 -34.06 33.38
C ILE A 572 12.03 -32.57 33.24
N LYS A 573 12.99 -31.69 33.56
CA LYS A 573 12.80 -30.24 33.44
C LYS A 573 12.82 -29.75 32.00
N SER A 574 13.57 -30.40 31.12
CA SER A 574 13.80 -29.96 29.74
C SER A 574 12.77 -30.48 28.73
N ASN A 575 11.98 -31.51 29.07
CA ASN A 575 11.02 -32.10 28.15
C ASN A 575 9.60 -31.54 28.37
N PRO A 576 8.85 -31.26 27.29
CA PRO A 576 7.45 -30.93 27.40
C PRO A 576 6.63 -32.23 27.55
N TYR A 577 5.65 -32.21 28.46
CA TYR A 577 4.75 -33.34 28.71
C TYR A 577 3.30 -32.96 28.41
N SER A 578 2.60 -33.79 27.65
CA SER A 578 1.16 -33.63 27.41
C SER A 578 0.35 -33.96 28.67
N LEU A 579 -0.91 -33.50 28.71
CA LEU A 579 -1.83 -33.80 29.82
C LEU A 579 -1.95 -35.30 30.10
N GLU A 580 -2.03 -36.13 29.05
CA GLU A 580 -2.16 -37.60 29.17
C GLU A 580 -0.93 -38.21 29.85
N ILE A 581 0.27 -37.75 29.48
CA ILE A 581 1.52 -38.24 30.07
C ILE A 581 1.60 -37.80 31.54
N VAL A 582 1.25 -36.55 31.83
CA VAL A 582 1.25 -36.02 33.21
C VAL A 582 0.30 -36.80 34.10
N VAL A 583 -0.94 -37.03 33.66
CA VAL A 583 -1.93 -37.84 34.39
C VAL A 583 -1.40 -39.26 34.63
N LYS A 584 -0.86 -39.91 33.59
CA LYS A 584 -0.30 -41.27 33.69
C LYS A 584 0.82 -41.35 34.73
N GLU A 585 1.73 -40.39 34.74
CA GLU A 585 2.86 -40.37 35.69
C GLU A 585 2.41 -40.03 37.12
N LEU A 586 1.47 -39.09 37.29
CA LEU A 586 0.89 -38.76 38.60
C LEU A 586 0.12 -39.94 39.18
N ASN A 587 -0.64 -40.69 38.38
CA ASN A 587 -1.41 -41.84 38.84
C ASN A 587 -0.56 -42.99 39.39
N LYS A 588 0.75 -43.05 39.09
CA LYS A 588 1.68 -43.93 39.81
C LYS A 588 1.75 -43.59 41.29
N THR A 589 1.73 -42.30 41.62
CA THR A 589 1.72 -41.81 43.00
C THR A 589 0.35 -42.05 43.66
N PHE A 590 -0.75 -41.84 42.95
CA PHE A 590 -2.10 -42.12 43.49
C PHE A 590 -2.25 -43.60 43.86
N LYS A 591 -1.78 -44.51 43.00
CA LYS A 591 -1.74 -45.96 43.27
C LYS A 591 -0.88 -46.31 44.48
N ASP A 592 0.34 -45.78 44.55
CA ASP A 592 1.27 -45.98 45.67
C ASP A 592 0.67 -45.50 47.02
N ARG A 593 -0.18 -44.48 46.97
CA ARG A 593 -0.87 -43.88 48.12
C ARG A 593 -2.21 -44.52 48.46
N GLY A 594 -2.71 -45.46 47.64
CA GLY A 594 -4.02 -46.09 47.84
C GLY A 594 -5.20 -45.14 47.70
N VAL A 595 -5.07 -44.07 46.92
CA VAL A 595 -6.13 -43.07 46.66
C VAL A 595 -6.64 -43.17 45.22
N PRO A 596 -7.90 -42.76 44.92
CA PRO A 596 -8.46 -42.82 43.58
C PRO A 596 -7.62 -42.06 42.54
N GLU A 597 -7.41 -42.67 41.38
CA GLU A 597 -6.72 -42.04 40.24
C GLU A 597 -7.45 -40.79 39.75
N ILE A 598 -6.69 -39.85 39.20
CA ILE A 598 -7.23 -38.64 38.56
C ILE A 598 -7.29 -38.80 37.04
N ASN A 599 -8.15 -38.01 36.40
CA ASN A 599 -8.24 -37.87 34.94
C ASN A 599 -7.73 -36.47 34.48
N ILE A 600 -7.87 -36.18 33.18
CA ILE A 600 -7.43 -34.91 32.59
C ILE A 600 -8.21 -33.70 33.13
N LEU A 601 -9.51 -33.84 33.35
CA LEU A 601 -10.37 -32.77 33.88
C LEU A 601 -9.96 -32.41 35.31
N ASP A 602 -9.68 -33.42 36.14
CA ASP A 602 -9.16 -33.23 37.50
C ASP A 602 -7.82 -32.48 37.47
N LEU A 603 -6.93 -32.84 36.54
CA LEU A 603 -5.64 -32.15 36.37
C LEU A 603 -5.81 -30.69 35.93
N LYS A 604 -6.65 -30.41 34.91
CA LYS A 604 -6.96 -29.04 34.46
C LYS A 604 -7.56 -28.19 35.58
N SER A 605 -8.42 -28.78 36.40
CA SER A 605 -9.07 -28.12 37.56
C SER A 605 -8.15 -27.97 38.77
N SER A 606 -6.95 -28.57 38.74
CA SER A 606 -5.95 -28.47 39.82
C SER A 606 -4.80 -27.53 39.48
N LEU A 607 -4.79 -26.96 38.27
CA LEU A 607 -3.79 -26.02 37.77
C LEU A 607 -4.32 -24.59 37.91
N THR A 608 -3.56 -23.74 38.61
CA THR A 608 -3.98 -22.36 38.93
C THR A 608 -2.92 -21.33 38.54
N LEU A 609 -3.34 -20.19 37.99
CA LEU A 609 -2.49 -19.02 37.83
C LEU A 609 -2.21 -18.34 39.17
N ALA A 610 -1.16 -17.51 39.20
CA ALA A 610 -0.97 -16.54 40.27
C ALA A 610 -2.17 -15.58 40.30
N GLY A 611 -3.06 -15.74 41.29
CA GLY A 611 -4.34 -15.03 41.37
C GLY A 611 -5.57 -15.93 41.48
N GLY A 612 -5.42 -17.25 41.37
CA GLY A 612 -6.48 -18.23 41.69
C GLY A 612 -7.40 -18.64 40.53
N VAL A 613 -7.13 -18.19 39.31
CA VAL A 613 -7.88 -18.61 38.11
C VAL A 613 -7.39 -20.00 37.67
N PHE A 614 -8.31 -20.93 37.46
CA PHE A 614 -7.98 -22.30 37.05
C PHE A 614 -7.77 -22.39 35.53
N LEU A 615 -6.89 -23.30 35.10
CA LEU A 615 -6.67 -23.59 33.69
C LEU A 615 -7.98 -24.02 33.00
N ASN A 616 -8.80 -24.83 33.67
CA ASN A 616 -10.07 -25.28 33.11
C ASN A 616 -11.02 -24.10 32.82
N ASP A 617 -11.10 -23.13 33.74
CA ASP A 617 -11.97 -21.96 33.58
C ASP A 617 -11.52 -21.07 32.41
N LEU A 618 -10.22 -20.90 32.21
CA LEU A 618 -9.68 -20.16 31.06
C LEU A 618 -10.07 -20.82 29.73
N LEU A 619 -10.04 -22.15 29.67
CA LEU A 619 -10.39 -22.90 28.48
C LEU A 619 -11.90 -22.86 28.21
N GLU A 620 -12.73 -23.08 29.25
CA GLU A 620 -14.19 -23.08 29.11
C GLU A 620 -14.76 -21.69 28.80
N ASN A 621 -14.23 -20.62 29.40
CA ASN A 621 -14.64 -19.25 29.07
C ASN A 621 -14.30 -18.82 27.63
N SER A 622 -13.41 -19.55 26.97
CA SER A 622 -12.98 -19.25 25.59
C SER A 622 -13.76 -20.02 24.53
N LYS A 623 -14.53 -21.04 24.92
CA LYS A 623 -15.43 -21.80 24.05
C LYS A 623 -16.72 -21.01 23.86
#